data_AF-A0A2T1EB97-F1
#
_entry.id   AF-A0A2T1EB97-F1
#
_cell.length_a   1.000
_cell.length_b   1.000
_cell.length_c   1.000
_cell.angle_alpha   90.00
_cell.angle_beta   90.00
_cell.angle_gamma   90.00
#
_symmetry.space_group_name_H-M   'P 1'
#
loop_
_entity.id
_entity.type
_entity.pdbx_description
1 polymer ?
#
loop_
_entity_poly.entity_id
_entity_poly.type
_entity_poly.pdbx_seq_one_letter_code
_entity_poly.pdbx_strand_id
1 'polypeptide(L)'
;MWRLILVLVLLLNGCSGVEPNREIVENAIALQTRLLQQQLQQQINKVEISQVNVTQTTTLIIDRLTGYRINGTYDLKLPKQRLSQQKNPFDIYLQRQKEGKTWRLALPKMAKNGVFTWLTYAIN
;
A
#
# COMPACT_ATOMS: atom_id res chain seq x y z
N MET A 1 27.01 3.62 -44.31
CA MET A 1 26.05 4.75 -44.23
C MET A 1 24.74 4.26 -43.61
N TRP A 2 24.75 3.89 -42.33
CA TRP A 2 24.42 4.77 -41.19
C TRP A 2 22.92 4.85 -40.83
N ARG A 3 21.97 4.53 -41.73
CA ARG A 3 20.57 4.94 -41.48
C ARG A 3 19.63 3.96 -40.75
N LEU A 4 20.06 2.75 -40.40
CA LEU A 4 19.17 1.76 -39.75
C LEU A 4 19.46 1.48 -38.26
N ILE A 5 20.34 2.27 -37.62
CA ILE A 5 20.60 2.18 -36.16
C ILE A 5 19.64 3.06 -35.34
N LEU A 6 18.85 3.93 -35.99
CA LEU A 6 17.99 4.91 -35.31
C LEU A 6 16.66 4.36 -34.76
N VAL A 7 16.33 3.09 -34.99
CA VAL A 7 15.06 2.50 -34.51
C VAL A 7 15.20 1.82 -33.14
N LEU A 8 16.43 1.65 -32.63
CA LEU A 8 16.70 0.79 -31.45
C LEU A 8 16.76 1.53 -30.10
N VAL A 9 16.51 2.84 -30.01
CA VAL A 9 16.81 3.61 -28.77
C VAL A 9 15.56 4.17 -28.05
N LEU A 10 14.35 4.01 -28.58
CA LEU A 10 13.15 4.66 -27.99
C LEU A 10 12.30 3.77 -27.07
N LEU A 11 12.73 2.56 -26.71
CA LEU A 11 11.97 1.66 -25.82
C LEU A 11 12.51 1.56 -24.39
N LEU A 12 13.54 2.33 -24.02
CA LEU A 12 13.93 2.48 -22.61
C LEU A 12 13.12 3.60 -21.93
N ASN A 13 11.80 3.43 -21.88
CA ASN A 13 11.02 4.08 -20.83
C ASN A 13 11.33 3.34 -19.53
N GLY A 14 12.39 3.77 -18.85
CA GLY A 14 12.63 3.37 -17.47
C GLY A 14 11.36 3.62 -16.68
N CYS A 15 10.76 2.54 -16.17
CA CYS A 15 9.65 2.62 -15.23
C CYS A 15 10.23 3.18 -13.93
N SER A 16 10.38 4.50 -13.85
CA SER A 16 10.72 5.23 -12.63
C SER A 16 9.49 5.28 -11.73
N GLY A 17 8.99 4.09 -11.36
CA GLY A 17 8.06 3.93 -10.28
C GLY A 17 8.83 4.21 -9.01
N VAL A 18 8.61 5.38 -8.41
CA VAL A 18 9.05 5.66 -7.05
C VAL A 18 8.28 4.68 -6.16
N GLU A 19 8.93 3.57 -5.86
CA GLU A 19 8.39 2.51 -5.03
C GLU A 19 8.19 3.06 -3.61
N PRO A 20 7.06 2.77 -2.94
CA PRO A 20 6.80 3.30 -1.62
C PRO A 20 7.89 2.84 -0.65
N ASN A 21 8.51 3.81 0.02
CA ASN A 21 9.51 3.52 1.05
C ASN A 21 8.88 2.68 2.16
N ARG A 22 9.68 1.80 2.76
CA ARG A 22 9.29 0.86 3.81
C ARG A 22 8.55 1.54 4.98
N GLU A 23 8.95 2.75 5.33
CA GLU A 23 8.32 3.56 6.39
C GLU A 23 6.84 3.88 6.11
N ILE A 24 6.48 4.15 4.84
CA ILE A 24 5.09 4.41 4.45
C ILE A 24 4.25 3.16 4.59
N VAL A 25 4.81 2.00 4.25
CA VAL A 25 4.12 0.71 4.38
C VAL A 25 3.88 0.40 5.86
N GLU A 26 4.88 0.62 6.73
CA GLU A 26 4.74 0.42 8.17
C GLU A 26 3.63 1.30 8.78
N ASN A 27 3.61 2.59 8.43
CA ASN A 27 2.57 3.52 8.90
C ASN A 27 1.16 3.15 8.39
N ALA A 28 1.06 2.68 7.14
CA ALA A 28 -0.22 2.26 6.56
C ALA A 28 -0.83 1.07 7.30
N ILE A 29 -0.03 0.06 7.64
CA ILE A 29 -0.53 -1.12 8.35
C ILE A 29 -0.92 -0.75 9.78
N ALA A 30 -0.13 0.09 10.46
CA ALA A 30 -0.45 0.57 11.82
C ALA A 30 -1.80 1.32 11.86
N LEU A 31 -2.08 2.16 10.85
CA LEU A 31 -3.35 2.86 10.72
C LEU A 31 -4.51 1.89 10.49
N GLN A 32 -4.33 0.90 9.60
CA GLN A 32 -5.36 -0.11 9.31
C GLN A 32 -5.73 -0.90 10.57
N THR A 33 -4.74 -1.30 11.39
CA THR A 33 -5.02 -2.01 12.63
C THR A 33 -5.74 -1.15 13.65
N ARG A 34 -5.39 0.14 13.77
CA ARG A 34 -6.08 1.08 14.66
C ARG A 34 -7.55 1.23 14.26
N LEU A 35 -7.84 1.36 12.96
CA LEU A 35 -9.21 1.46 12.44
C LEU A 35 -10.01 0.20 12.76
N LEU A 36 -9.41 -0.99 12.62
CA LEU A 36 -10.06 -2.26 12.96
C LEU A 36 -10.36 -2.36 14.47
N GLN A 37 -9.43 -1.96 15.33
CA GLN A 37 -9.63 -1.96 16.78
C GLN A 37 -10.73 -0.99 17.22
N GLN A 38 -10.79 0.20 16.61
CA GLN A 38 -11.86 1.18 16.86
C GLN A 38 -13.24 0.62 16.46
N GLN A 39 -13.31 -0.09 15.34
CA GLN A 39 -14.56 -0.69 14.88
C GLN A 39 -15.03 -1.86 15.77
N LEU A 40 -14.10 -2.57 16.43
CA LEU A 40 -14.39 -3.72 17.30
C LEU A 40 -14.67 -3.34 18.78
N GLN A 41 -14.66 -2.05 19.14
CA GLN A 41 -14.77 -1.55 20.54
C GLN A 41 -13.77 -2.21 21.51
N GLN A 42 -12.68 -2.76 20.99
CA GLN A 42 -11.62 -3.35 21.82
C GLN A 42 -10.68 -2.23 22.27
N GLN A 43 -10.10 -2.37 23.48
CA GLN A 43 -9.04 -1.46 23.95
C GLN A 43 -7.98 -1.31 22.85
N ILE A 44 -7.60 -0.05 22.57
CA ILE A 44 -6.48 0.26 21.67
C ILE A 44 -5.21 -0.31 22.31
N ASN A 45 -4.89 -1.54 21.94
CA ASN A 45 -3.69 -2.22 22.35
C ASN A 45 -2.60 -1.82 21.39
N LYS A 46 -1.46 -1.36 21.94
CA LYS A 46 -0.28 -1.02 21.16
C LYS A 46 0.06 -2.22 20.27
N VAL A 47 0.00 -1.98 18.96
CA VAL A 47 0.34 -2.97 17.95
C VAL A 47 1.72 -2.63 17.43
N GLU A 48 2.60 -3.62 17.43
CA GLU A 48 3.93 -3.51 16.85
C GLU A 48 3.98 -4.37 15.60
N ILE A 49 4.22 -3.71 14.46
CA ILE A 49 4.35 -4.34 13.15
C ILE A 49 5.84 -4.34 12.81
N SER A 50 6.36 -5.51 12.46
CA SER A 50 7.78 -5.68 12.17
C SER A 50 7.97 -6.65 11.01
N GLN A 51 9.17 -6.67 10.43
CA GLN A 51 9.54 -7.60 9.36
C GLN A 51 8.58 -7.62 8.16
N VAL A 52 8.17 -6.43 7.69
CA VAL A 52 7.36 -6.33 6.47
C VAL A 52 8.19 -6.83 5.28
N ASN A 53 7.74 -7.91 4.66
CA ASN A 53 8.31 -8.49 3.44
C ASN A 53 7.32 -8.30 2.30
N VAL A 54 7.66 -7.44 1.34
CA VAL A 54 6.85 -7.22 0.13
C VAL A 54 7.20 -8.31 -0.88
N THR A 55 6.19 -9.04 -1.35
CA THR A 55 6.34 -10.10 -2.35
C THR A 55 5.95 -9.65 -3.74
N GLN A 56 4.96 -8.75 -3.85
CA GLN A 56 4.48 -8.26 -5.14
C GLN A 56 3.99 -6.82 -5.05
N THR A 57 4.37 -6.01 -6.03
CA THR A 57 3.88 -4.64 -6.22
C THR A 57 3.30 -4.51 -7.63
N THR A 58 2.03 -4.17 -7.74
CA THR A 58 1.34 -3.97 -9.02
C THR A 58 0.84 -2.55 -9.14
N THR A 59 1.16 -1.87 -10.23
CA THR A 59 0.66 -0.50 -10.48
C THR A 59 -0.76 -0.55 -11.04
N LEU A 60 -1.64 0.34 -10.56
CA LEU A 60 -3.00 0.54 -11.06
C LEU A 60 -3.37 2.03 -11.03
N ILE A 61 -4.58 2.36 -11.49
CA ILE A 61 -5.13 3.72 -11.40
C ILE A 61 -6.28 3.73 -10.39
N ILE A 62 -6.18 4.62 -9.40
CA ILE A 62 -7.19 4.85 -8.35
C ILE A 62 -7.64 6.30 -8.48
N ASP A 63 -8.90 6.53 -8.85
CA ASP A 63 -9.50 7.86 -9.04
C ASP A 63 -8.67 8.82 -9.92
N ARG A 64 -8.15 8.30 -11.04
CA ARG A 64 -7.28 9.01 -12.01
C ARG A 64 -5.88 9.35 -11.48
N LEU A 65 -5.48 8.82 -10.33
CA LEU A 65 -4.13 8.94 -9.79
C LEU A 65 -3.42 7.58 -9.81
N THR A 66 -2.09 7.60 -9.85
CA THR A 66 -1.28 6.38 -9.76
C THR A 66 -1.51 5.71 -8.40
N GLY A 67 -1.91 4.45 -8.45
CA GLY A 67 -2.06 3.58 -7.30
C GLY A 67 -1.19 2.33 -7.40
N TYR A 68 -1.00 1.67 -6.27
CA TYR A 68 -0.22 0.45 -6.15
C TYR A 68 -0.98 -0.55 -5.29
N ARG A 69 -1.08 -1.79 -5.73
CA ARG A 69 -1.48 -2.93 -4.92
C ARG A 69 -0.21 -3.63 -4.45
N ILE A 70 -0.09 -3.82 -3.15
CA ILE A 70 1.10 -4.38 -2.53
C ILE A 70 0.69 -5.60 -1.71
N ASN A 71 1.34 -6.72 -2.00
CA ASN A 71 1.15 -7.98 -1.31
C ASN A 71 2.44 -8.39 -0.61
N GLY A 72 2.28 -9.09 0.51
CA GLY A 72 3.43 -9.49 1.29
C GLY A 72 3.05 -10.16 2.60
N THR A 73 4.01 -10.20 3.51
CA THR A 73 3.82 -10.70 4.88
C THR A 73 4.41 -9.74 5.93
N TYR A 74 3.90 -9.81 7.16
CA TYR A 74 4.40 -9.04 8.29
C TYR A 74 4.34 -9.83 9.59
N ASP A 75 5.19 -9.46 10.54
CA ASP A 75 5.14 -9.97 11.90
C ASP A 75 4.36 -9.00 12.79
N LEU A 76 3.39 -9.55 13.53
CA LEU A 76 2.52 -8.85 14.46
C LEU A 76 2.93 -9.17 15.89
N LYS A 77 3.17 -8.14 16.71
CA LYS A 77 3.37 -8.28 18.16
C LYS A 77 2.35 -7.44 18.90
N LEU A 78 1.72 -8.07 19.90
CA LEU A 78 0.75 -7.46 20.82
C LEU A 78 1.30 -7.63 22.25
N PRO A 79 2.16 -6.71 22.72
CA PRO A 79 2.92 -6.88 23.96
C PRO A 79 2.02 -7.09 25.19
N LYS A 80 0.89 -6.36 25.25
CA LYS A 80 -0.09 -6.47 26.34
C LYS A 80 -0.72 -7.85 26.45
N GLN A 81 -0.84 -8.58 25.33
CA GLN A 81 -1.49 -9.88 25.26
C GLN A 81 -0.47 -11.03 25.18
N ARG A 82 0.84 -10.72 25.20
CA ARG A 82 1.93 -11.68 24.93
C ARG A 82 1.71 -12.51 23.66
N LEU A 83 1.00 -11.95 22.69
CA LEU A 83 0.71 -12.59 21.41
C LEU A 83 1.73 -12.11 20.38
N SER A 84 2.35 -13.05 19.67
CA SER A 84 3.24 -12.80 18.54
C SER A 84 2.85 -13.72 17.40
N GLN A 85 2.55 -13.15 16.25
CA GLN A 85 2.23 -13.90 15.03
C GLN A 85 3.24 -13.52 13.96
N GLN A 86 3.77 -14.51 13.26
CA GLN A 86 4.78 -14.31 12.22
C GLN A 86 4.21 -14.57 10.83
N LYS A 87 4.76 -13.89 9.83
CA LYS A 87 4.42 -14.09 8.39
C LYS A 87 2.92 -13.92 8.08
N ASN A 88 2.23 -13.00 8.75
CA ASN A 88 0.82 -12.71 8.47
C ASN A 88 0.70 -12.09 7.06
N PRO A 89 -0.13 -12.63 6.16
CA PRO A 89 -0.27 -12.09 4.82
C PRO A 89 -0.99 -10.73 4.84
N PHE A 90 -0.66 -9.86 3.89
CA PHE A 90 -1.38 -8.61 3.65
C PHE A 90 -1.60 -8.34 2.16
N ASP A 91 -2.65 -7.55 1.87
CA ASP A 91 -3.00 -7.02 0.55
C ASP A 91 -3.53 -5.60 0.75
N ILE A 92 -2.73 -4.60 0.37
CA ILE A 92 -3.07 -3.18 0.57
C ILE A 92 -3.01 -2.41 -0.75
N TYR A 93 -3.81 -1.35 -0.83
CA TYR A 93 -3.82 -0.43 -1.96
C TYR A 93 -3.36 0.95 -1.50
N LEU A 94 -2.34 1.50 -2.14
CA LEU A 94 -1.82 2.84 -1.87
C LEU A 94 -2.06 3.73 -3.08
N GLN A 95 -2.51 4.96 -2.85
CA GLN A 95 -2.69 5.98 -3.89
C GLN A 95 -1.69 7.11 -3.68
N ARG A 96 -0.90 7.40 -4.71
CA ARG A 96 0.03 8.54 -4.73
C ARG A 96 -0.73 9.81 -5.06
N GLN A 97 -0.56 10.86 -4.26
CA GLN A 97 -1.20 12.15 -4.53
C GLN A 97 -0.48 12.92 -5.65
N LYS A 98 -1.17 13.90 -6.25
CA LYS A 98 -0.67 14.68 -7.41
C LYS A 98 0.68 15.35 -7.16
N GLU A 99 0.91 15.80 -5.93
CA GLU A 99 2.17 16.44 -5.51
C GLU A 99 3.32 15.42 -5.39
N GLY A 100 3.03 14.12 -5.46
CA GLY A 100 4.01 13.04 -5.49
C GLY A 100 4.70 12.75 -4.16
N LYS A 101 4.41 13.53 -3.11
CA LYS A 101 5.06 13.51 -1.79
C LYS A 101 4.27 12.78 -0.71
N THR A 102 2.95 12.64 -0.87
CA THR A 102 2.06 12.05 0.13
C THR A 102 1.33 10.85 -0.43
N TRP A 103 1.04 9.90 0.45
CA TRP A 103 0.36 8.64 0.14
C TRP A 103 -0.96 8.56 0.90
N ARG A 104 -1.93 7.88 0.29
CA ARG A 104 -3.20 7.56 0.94
C ARG A 104 -3.42 6.05 0.89
N LEU A 105 -3.91 5.48 1.98
CA LEU A 105 -4.44 4.12 1.98
C LEU A 105 -5.78 4.14 1.26
N ALA A 106 -5.92 3.36 0.19
CA ALA A 106 -7.14 3.17 -0.55
C ALA A 106 -7.81 1.86 -0.13
N LEU A 107 -9.09 1.91 0.20
CA LEU A 107 -9.91 0.74 0.51
C LEU A 107 -10.99 0.61 -0.55
N PRO A 108 -11.11 -0.55 -1.23
CA PRO A 108 -12.19 -0.77 -2.16
C PRO A 108 -13.51 -0.83 -1.38
N LYS A 109 -14.50 -0.05 -1.82
CA LYS A 109 -15.84 -0.02 -1.26
C LYS A 109 -16.86 -0.24 -2.37
N MET A 110 -17.71 -1.25 -2.20
CA MET A 110 -18.92 -1.37 -3.02
C MET A 110 -19.91 -0.28 -2.64
N ALA A 111 -20.23 0.60 -3.59
CA ALA A 111 -21.34 1.53 -3.44
C ALA A 111 -22.68 0.79 -3.57
N LYS A 112 -23.76 1.39 -3.04
CA LYS A 112 -25.10 0.78 -3.03
C LYS A 112 -25.65 0.46 -4.42
N ASN A 113 -25.15 1.13 -5.46
CA ASN A 113 -25.49 0.91 -6.85
C ASN A 113 -24.64 -0.19 -7.53
N GLY A 114 -23.84 -0.94 -6.77
CA GLY A 114 -22.98 -2.01 -7.30
C GLY A 114 -21.68 -1.51 -7.97
N VAL A 115 -21.42 -0.19 -7.96
CA VAL A 115 -20.18 0.38 -8.51
C VAL A 115 -19.07 0.31 -7.46
N PHE A 116 -17.90 -0.18 -7.85
CA PHE A 116 -16.70 -0.11 -7.02
C PHE A 116 -16.20 1.33 -6.92
N THR A 117 -16.00 1.79 -5.69
CA THR A 117 -15.48 3.11 -5.35
C THR A 117 -14.31 2.97 -4.39
N TRP A 118 -13.44 3.98 -4.31
CA TRP A 118 -12.32 3.97 -3.39
C TRP A 118 -12.57 4.91 -2.21
N LEU A 119 -12.40 4.41 -0.99
CA LEU A 119 -12.26 5.25 0.19
C LEU A 119 -10.79 5.49 0.45
N THR A 120 -10.36 6.74 0.60
CA THR A 120 -8.95 7.05 0.76
C THR A 120 -8.68 7.76 2.08
N TYR A 121 -7.67 7.31 2.81
CA TYR A 121 -7.26 7.85 4.11
C TYR A 121 -5.81 8.33 4.03
N ALA A 122 -5.54 9.54 4.52
CA ALA A 122 -4.17 10.06 4.57
C ALA A 122 -3.33 9.21 5.54
N ILE A 123 -2.10 8.91 5.12
CA ILE A 123 -1.09 8.29 5.99
C ILE A 123 -0.29 9.46 6.56
N ASN A 124 -0.39 9.68 7.87
CA ASN A 124 0.33 10.73 8.60
C ASN A 124 1.34 10.10 9.56
#